data_AF-F4MP48-F1
#
_entry.id   AF-F4MP48-F1
#
_cell.length_a   1.000
_cell.length_b   1.000
_cell.length_c   1.000
_cell.angle_alpha   90.00
_cell.angle_beta   90.00
_cell.angle_gamma   90.00
#
_symmetry.space_group_name_H-M   'P 1'
#
loop_
_entity.id
_entity.type
_entity.pdbx_description
1 polymer ?
#
loop_
_entity_poly.entity_id
_entity_poly.type
_entity_poly.pdbx_seq_one_letter_code
_entity_poly.pdbx_strand_id
1 'polypeptide(L)'
;MKKLLTFLSSFCLITTSSLLVISCKNTINASKKEDHKENEHMPSDQPQEDKTKKEKPKPKRLATEEEKKKLETIFKEQENAFGTFHTYKDVVDQLLVYANEKGLKDITLVDGLNPNEHLKEDKEGKSQNVVKLKLYGSDVTFKPKKVLKDEVETIYSEDKKKIKQIGYKTNVIIKETYNNETRKNEKITLTNIKINKIKDSVTEVPKHLPLKIDSLTEAFQQSKAKIIKNLENWNTKNIKNMISVFDSAKEFNQDISSWNTSNVVNMSGMFKDAIKFNQPLNKWSVENVVEMEDMFAGASSFNQDLNKWKTHSLKNIKQMFWEATSFNGDISTWDVSKVTTLYNSFADATSFNRDISKWDVSNITNMEGTFGRAKAFDQNLNSWNVEKVTTNRNFNKDITDKLNGNKLPKFKVQITY
;
A
#
# COMPACT_ATOMS: atom_id res chain seq x y z
N MET A 1 45.77 -1.05 -17.17
CA MET A 1 46.05 -2.43 -17.66
C MET A 1 46.70 -3.22 -16.54
N LYS A 2 46.29 -4.50 -16.36
CA LYS A 2 46.60 -5.48 -15.28
C LYS A 2 45.68 -5.34 -14.04
N LYS A 3 45.08 -6.38 -13.45
CA LYS A 3 44.86 -7.83 -13.71
C LYS A 3 43.70 -8.22 -12.74
N LEU A 4 42.59 -8.77 -13.22
CA LEU A 4 42.18 -10.18 -13.11
C LEU A 4 42.31 -10.81 -11.70
N LEU A 5 41.18 -11.13 -11.05
CA LEU A 5 41.00 -12.37 -10.29
C LEU A 5 39.51 -12.76 -10.21
N THR A 6 39.26 -14.05 -10.40
CA THR A 6 37.99 -14.79 -10.53
C THR A 6 37.71 -15.68 -9.31
N PHE A 7 36.44 -16.14 -9.19
CA PHE A 7 35.89 -17.31 -8.44
C PHE A 7 35.65 -17.17 -6.91
N LEU A 8 34.67 -17.81 -6.23
CA LEU A 8 33.63 -18.84 -6.45
C LEU A 8 32.45 -18.52 -5.47
N SER A 9 31.18 -18.47 -5.91
CA SER A 9 30.08 -19.43 -5.64
C SER A 9 29.89 -20.02 -4.21
N SER A 10 28.64 -19.85 -3.72
CA SER A 10 27.75 -20.89 -3.16
C SER A 10 27.50 -21.02 -1.63
N PHE A 11 26.20 -21.05 -1.30
CA PHE A 11 25.49 -21.45 -0.06
C PHE A 11 25.67 -20.57 1.20
N CYS A 12 24.66 -20.13 1.97
CA CYS A 12 23.34 -20.70 2.28
C CYS A 12 22.33 -19.59 2.70
N LEU A 13 21.07 -19.74 2.25
CA LEU A 13 19.80 -19.39 2.91
C LEU A 13 19.77 -18.28 3.99
N ILE A 14 19.15 -17.15 3.66
CA ILE A 14 18.08 -16.58 4.52
C ILE A 14 16.91 -16.17 3.61
N THR A 15 15.93 -17.06 3.50
CA THR A 15 14.56 -16.69 3.18
C THR A 15 13.97 -15.97 4.39
N THR A 16 13.61 -14.70 4.24
CA THR A 16 12.39 -14.09 4.81
C THR A 16 12.27 -12.64 4.33
N SER A 17 11.23 -12.41 3.55
CA SER A 17 10.31 -11.26 3.64
C SER A 17 10.90 -9.86 3.90
N SER A 18 10.84 -9.03 2.85
CA SER A 18 10.54 -7.59 2.93
C SER A 18 11.37 -6.77 3.92
N LEU A 19 12.64 -6.53 3.58
CA LEU A 19 13.40 -5.40 4.12
C LEU A 19 13.08 -4.16 3.30
N LEU A 20 12.20 -3.31 3.86
CA LEU A 20 12.19 -1.89 3.55
C LEU A 20 13.45 -1.32 4.19
N VAL A 21 14.48 -1.05 3.39
CA VAL A 21 15.64 -0.26 3.84
C VAL A 21 15.13 1.17 4.01
N ILE A 22 14.67 1.48 5.23
CA ILE A 22 14.57 2.87 5.66
C ILE A 22 16.01 3.31 5.91
N SER A 23 16.52 4.19 5.05
CA SER A 23 17.76 4.90 5.29
C SER A 23 17.61 5.78 6.53
N CYS A 24 17.95 5.22 7.69
CA CYS A 24 18.21 6.00 8.90
C CYS A 24 19.67 6.45 8.84
N LYS A 25 19.94 7.65 8.33
CA LYS A 25 21.16 8.38 8.71
C LYS A 25 21.02 8.79 10.17
N ASN A 26 21.39 7.89 11.08
CA ASN A 26 21.69 8.26 12.45
C ASN A 26 23.21 8.40 12.60
N THR A 27 23.64 9.65 12.72
CA THR A 27 24.98 10.02 13.16
C THR A 27 25.18 9.48 14.57
N ILE A 28 26.01 8.45 14.72
CA ILE A 28 26.47 7.98 16.03
C ILE A 28 27.69 8.83 16.39
N ASN A 29 27.52 9.74 17.36
CA ASN A 29 28.61 10.25 18.16
C ASN A 29 29.05 9.14 19.11
N ALA A 30 30.21 8.53 18.84
CA ALA A 30 30.88 7.64 19.78
C ALA A 30 31.73 8.49 20.74
N SER A 31 31.41 8.45 22.02
CA SER A 31 32.33 8.86 23.08
C SER A 31 33.29 7.71 23.37
N LYS A 32 34.60 7.98 23.28
CA LYS A 32 35.62 7.26 24.04
C LYS A 32 36.54 8.29 24.67
N LYS A 33 36.71 8.11 25.98
CA LYS A 33 37.66 8.80 26.84
C LYS A 33 39.09 8.47 26.40
N GLU A 34 39.96 9.48 26.40
CA GLU A 34 41.34 9.37 26.83
C GLU A 34 41.84 10.77 27.23
N ASP A 35 42.24 10.89 28.48
CA ASP A 35 42.92 12.05 29.04
C ASP A 35 44.36 12.11 28.51
N HIS A 36 44.82 13.26 28.01
CA HIS A 36 46.06 13.91 28.47
C HIS A 36 46.42 15.19 27.67
N LYS A 37 46.47 16.30 28.43
CA LYS A 37 47.41 17.45 28.40
C LYS A 37 47.65 18.24 27.10
N GLU A 38 47.16 19.49 27.14
CA GLU A 38 47.87 20.77 26.90
C GLU A 38 49.15 20.75 26.03
N ASN A 39 49.14 21.42 24.86
CA ASN A 39 49.56 22.84 24.76
C ASN A 39 49.58 23.39 23.32
N GLU A 40 49.10 24.64 23.22
CA GLU A 40 49.61 25.78 22.43
C GLU A 40 49.45 25.90 20.88
N HIS A 41 48.80 27.02 20.53
CA HIS A 41 49.06 27.97 19.44
C HIS A 41 48.57 27.71 17.98
N MET A 42 47.42 28.35 17.68
CA MET A 42 46.94 29.14 16.50
C MET A 42 47.85 29.31 15.25
N PRO A 43 47.33 29.82 14.10
CA PRO A 43 45.94 29.99 13.59
C PRO A 43 45.75 29.54 12.12
N SER A 44 44.51 29.55 11.58
CA SER A 44 44.20 29.99 10.20
C SER A 44 42.72 29.78 9.83
N ASP A 45 42.04 30.91 9.66
CA ASP A 45 40.83 31.22 8.87
C ASP A 45 40.21 30.15 7.96
N GLN A 46 38.89 29.97 8.09
CA GLN A 46 37.91 29.89 6.98
C GLN A 46 36.49 30.27 7.46
N PRO A 47 35.62 30.79 6.56
CA PRO A 47 34.54 31.72 6.90
C PRO A 47 33.28 31.05 7.45
N GLN A 48 32.63 31.72 8.42
CA GLN A 48 31.30 31.36 8.90
C GLN A 48 30.22 31.63 7.84
N GLU A 49 29.56 30.57 7.36
CA GLU A 49 28.23 30.67 6.76
C GLU A 49 27.18 30.80 7.87
N ASP A 50 26.57 31.97 7.94
CA ASP A 50 25.45 32.33 8.80
C ASP A 50 24.21 31.47 8.47
N LYS A 51 23.94 30.46 9.31
CA LYS A 51 22.67 29.74 9.33
C LYS A 51 21.62 30.57 10.05
N THR A 52 21.10 31.59 9.37
CA THR A 52 19.85 32.22 9.77
C THR A 52 18.72 31.20 9.66
N LYS A 53 18.19 30.80 10.84
CA LYS A 53 16.93 30.07 10.97
C LYS A 53 15.85 30.84 10.20
N LYS A 54 15.32 30.28 9.11
CA LYS A 54 14.08 30.77 8.50
C LYS A 54 12.93 30.56 9.50
N GLU A 55 12.64 31.58 10.30
CA GLU A 55 11.40 31.68 11.08
C GLU A 55 10.21 31.50 10.13
N LYS A 56 9.26 30.64 10.50
CA LYS A 56 7.95 30.60 9.84
C LYS A 56 7.30 31.98 9.99
N PRO A 57 6.70 32.56 8.94
CA PRO A 57 6.10 33.89 9.04
C PRO A 57 4.99 33.88 10.09
N LYS A 58 5.08 34.78 11.07
CA LYS A 58 4.03 34.98 12.08
C LYS A 58 2.72 35.36 11.37
N PRO A 59 1.58 34.76 11.75
CA PRO A 59 0.28 35.14 11.22
C PRO A 59 0.02 36.63 11.47
N LYS A 60 -0.27 37.41 10.42
CA LYS A 60 -0.35 38.89 10.51
C LYS A 60 -1.72 39.44 10.89
N ARG A 61 -2.76 38.61 11.10
CA ARG A 61 -4.13 39.08 11.34
C ARG A 61 -4.95 38.11 12.18
N LEU A 62 -5.88 38.59 12.97
CA LEU A 62 -6.84 37.70 13.65
C LEU A 62 -7.84 37.08 12.66
N ALA A 63 -8.40 35.92 13.03
CA ALA A 63 -9.49 35.30 12.30
C ALA A 63 -10.78 36.11 12.46
N THR A 64 -11.51 36.28 11.37
CA THR A 64 -12.85 36.86 11.39
C THR A 64 -13.87 35.89 12.01
N GLU A 65 -15.01 36.40 12.48
CA GLU A 65 -16.07 35.56 13.04
C GLU A 65 -16.65 34.57 12.01
N GLU A 66 -16.71 34.94 10.74
CA GLU A 66 -17.13 34.04 9.66
C GLU A 66 -16.15 32.87 9.49
N GLU A 67 -14.84 33.13 9.56
CA GLU A 67 -13.80 32.10 9.48
C GLU A 67 -13.85 31.15 10.68
N LYS A 68 -14.06 31.69 11.89
CA LYS A 68 -14.27 30.88 13.10
C LYS A 68 -15.50 29.98 12.96
N LYS A 69 -16.62 30.51 12.48
CA LYS A 69 -17.86 29.73 12.26
C LYS A 69 -17.68 28.62 11.22
N LYS A 70 -16.93 28.88 10.13
CA LYS A 70 -16.55 27.86 9.14
C LYS A 70 -15.74 26.75 9.80
N LEU A 71 -14.79 27.10 10.67
CA LEU A 71 -13.97 26.13 11.39
C LEU A 71 -14.77 25.33 12.42
N GLU A 72 -15.68 25.96 13.15
CA GLU A 72 -16.58 25.28 14.10
C GLU A 72 -17.46 24.25 13.39
N THR A 73 -17.91 24.53 12.16
CA THR A 73 -18.64 23.56 11.35
C THR A 73 -17.78 22.34 11.04
N ILE A 74 -16.51 22.54 10.68
CA ILE A 74 -15.55 21.44 10.46
C ILE A 74 -15.31 20.66 11.74
N PHE A 75 -15.14 21.34 12.87
CA PHE A 75 -14.99 20.69 14.18
C PHE A 75 -16.19 19.80 14.48
N LYS A 76 -17.41 20.26 14.21
CA LYS A 76 -18.61 19.47 14.44
C LYS A 76 -18.66 18.23 13.55
N GLU A 77 -18.28 18.36 12.28
CA GLU A 77 -18.21 17.25 11.32
C GLU A 77 -17.14 16.21 11.70
N GLN A 78 -16.04 16.63 12.33
CA GLN A 78 -14.89 15.78 12.66
C GLN A 78 -14.80 15.38 14.14
N GLU A 79 -15.80 15.70 14.97
CA GLU A 79 -15.74 15.46 16.42
C GLU A 79 -15.59 13.98 16.82
N ASN A 80 -15.94 13.04 15.94
CA ASN A 80 -15.79 11.60 16.18
C ASN A 80 -14.65 10.96 15.36
N ALA A 81 -13.77 11.76 14.76
CA ALA A 81 -12.82 11.28 13.77
C ALA A 81 -11.47 10.82 14.35
N PHE A 82 -11.36 10.64 15.67
CA PHE A 82 -10.07 10.42 16.33
C PHE A 82 -10.13 9.35 17.42
N GLY A 83 -9.10 8.50 17.47
CA GLY A 83 -8.83 7.50 18.52
C GLY A 83 -7.50 7.76 19.22
N THR A 84 -7.18 7.01 20.28
CA THR A 84 -6.01 7.24 21.16
C THR A 84 -4.64 7.26 20.44
N PHE A 85 -4.53 6.56 19.32
CA PHE A 85 -3.32 6.52 18.51
C PHE A 85 -3.05 7.83 17.73
N HIS A 86 -4.00 8.77 17.72
CA HIS A 86 -3.78 10.10 17.16
C HIS A 86 -3.08 10.99 18.16
N THR A 87 -2.14 11.77 17.66
CA THR A 87 -1.49 12.87 18.37
C THR A 87 -2.22 14.19 18.12
N TYR A 88 -1.92 15.22 18.91
CA TYR A 88 -2.41 16.58 18.64
C TYR A 88 -2.00 17.08 17.24
N LYS A 89 -0.81 16.70 16.76
CA LYS A 89 -0.41 17.00 15.39
C LYS A 89 -1.30 16.29 14.37
N ASP A 90 -1.60 15.02 14.56
CA ASP A 90 -2.48 14.27 13.65
C ASP A 90 -3.88 14.92 13.56
N VAL A 91 -4.40 15.42 14.70
CA VAL A 91 -5.67 16.18 14.75
C VAL A 91 -5.59 17.43 13.88
N VAL A 92 -4.54 18.25 14.05
CA VAL A 92 -4.35 19.48 13.25
C VAL A 92 -4.20 19.17 11.76
N ASP A 93 -3.35 18.21 11.41
CA ASP A 93 -3.11 17.80 10.03
C ASP A 93 -4.42 17.34 9.36
N GLN A 94 -5.24 16.56 10.06
CA GLN A 94 -6.53 16.08 9.54
C GLN A 94 -7.56 17.20 9.40
N LEU A 95 -7.67 18.11 10.37
CA LEU A 95 -8.58 19.26 10.30
C LEU A 95 -8.18 20.23 9.17
N LEU A 96 -6.87 20.40 8.92
CA LEU A 96 -6.35 21.21 7.82
C LEU A 96 -6.82 20.72 6.45
N VAL A 97 -7.04 19.42 6.25
CA VAL A 97 -7.59 18.87 4.99
C VAL A 97 -8.92 19.53 4.65
N TYR A 98 -9.85 19.55 5.60
CA TYR A 98 -11.18 20.14 5.43
C TYR A 98 -11.17 21.68 5.48
N ALA A 99 -10.31 22.26 6.32
CA ALA A 99 -10.17 23.71 6.45
C ALA A 99 -9.70 24.37 5.15
N ASN A 100 -8.69 23.78 4.49
CA ASN A 100 -8.16 24.29 3.24
C ASN A 100 -9.23 24.36 2.14
N GLU A 101 -10.16 23.40 2.09
CA GLU A 101 -11.28 23.43 1.13
C GLU A 101 -12.27 24.58 1.38
N LYS A 102 -12.41 25.00 2.64
CA LYS A 102 -13.22 26.16 3.02
C LYS A 102 -12.44 27.48 2.96
N GLY A 103 -11.24 27.47 2.39
CA GLY A 103 -10.37 28.65 2.27
C GLY A 103 -9.70 29.05 3.60
N LEU A 104 -9.78 28.22 4.63
CA LEU A 104 -9.13 28.44 5.91
C LEU A 104 -7.72 27.85 5.89
N LYS A 105 -6.73 28.69 6.16
CA LYS A 105 -5.31 28.34 6.23
C LYS A 105 -4.81 28.62 7.64
N ASP A 106 -3.56 28.22 7.90
CA ASP A 106 -2.82 28.61 9.10
C ASP A 106 -3.52 28.20 10.41
N ILE A 107 -4.00 26.95 10.42
CA ILE A 107 -4.42 26.28 11.66
C ILE A 107 -3.21 25.60 12.26
N THR A 108 -2.83 26.00 13.47
CA THR A 108 -1.69 25.44 14.20
C THR A 108 -2.07 25.08 15.62
N LEU A 109 -1.23 24.30 16.30
CA LEU A 109 -1.32 24.16 17.75
C LEU A 109 -0.99 25.51 18.42
N VAL A 110 -1.57 25.76 19.59
CA VAL A 110 -1.12 26.84 20.47
C VAL A 110 0.32 26.57 20.93
N ASP A 111 1.10 27.64 21.07
CA ASP A 111 2.51 27.58 21.48
C ASP A 111 2.67 26.86 22.84
N GLY A 112 3.73 26.05 22.96
CA GLY A 112 4.05 25.30 24.18
C GLY A 112 3.37 23.93 24.33
N LEU A 113 2.45 23.57 23.43
CA LEU A 113 1.89 22.21 23.40
C LEU A 113 2.86 21.20 22.76
N ASN A 114 2.88 19.97 23.27
CA ASN A 114 3.63 18.87 22.65
C ASN A 114 2.84 18.32 21.44
N PRO A 115 3.32 18.47 20.20
CA PRO A 115 2.63 17.96 19.02
C PRO A 115 2.46 16.44 19.00
N ASN A 116 3.33 15.71 19.71
CA ASN A 116 3.32 14.25 19.77
C ASN A 116 2.52 13.71 20.97
N GLU A 117 1.84 14.57 21.74
CA GLU A 117 0.94 14.13 22.80
C GLU A 117 -0.25 13.41 22.20
N HIS A 118 -0.52 12.20 22.70
CA HIS A 118 -1.61 11.35 22.27
C HIS A 118 -2.93 11.75 22.93
N LEU A 119 -4.03 11.55 22.20
CA LEU A 119 -5.38 11.66 22.77
C LEU A 119 -5.60 10.58 23.83
N LYS A 120 -6.35 10.95 24.86
CA LYS A 120 -6.69 10.07 25.99
C LYS A 120 -7.99 9.35 25.70
N GLU A 121 -8.08 8.09 26.10
CA GLU A 121 -9.31 7.31 26.00
C GLU A 121 -10.40 7.93 26.89
N ASP A 122 -11.61 8.09 26.35
CA ASP A 122 -12.75 8.58 27.10
C ASP A 122 -13.40 7.42 27.90
N LYS A 123 -12.82 7.10 29.06
CA LYS A 123 -13.41 6.15 30.01
C LYS A 123 -14.70 6.72 30.61
N GLU A 124 -15.75 5.90 30.73
CA GLU A 124 -17.07 6.28 31.27
C GLU A 124 -17.83 7.37 30.46
N GLY A 125 -17.47 7.59 29.18
CA GLY A 125 -18.19 8.52 28.31
C GLY A 125 -17.98 10.00 28.63
N LYS A 126 -17.01 10.34 29.49
CA LYS A 126 -16.63 11.73 29.77
C LYS A 126 -15.53 12.14 28.80
N SER A 127 -15.87 12.96 27.79
CA SER A 127 -14.89 13.57 26.87
C SER A 127 -13.87 14.40 27.65
N GLN A 128 -12.60 13.98 27.67
CA GLN A 128 -11.53 14.69 28.39
C GLN A 128 -10.59 15.47 27.48
N ASN A 129 -10.67 15.22 26.18
CA ASN A 129 -9.72 15.74 25.20
C ASN A 129 -10.04 17.18 24.81
N VAL A 130 -9.04 18.06 24.91
CA VAL A 130 -9.13 19.48 24.53
C VAL A 130 -7.88 19.85 23.75
N VAL A 131 -8.01 20.04 22.44
CA VAL A 131 -6.91 20.43 21.56
C VAL A 131 -7.00 21.94 21.32
N LYS A 132 -6.08 22.71 21.89
CA LYS A 132 -6.04 24.17 21.74
C LYS A 132 -5.26 24.54 20.47
N LEU A 133 -5.91 25.29 19.60
CA LEU A 133 -5.41 25.65 18.27
C LEU A 133 -5.38 27.17 18.09
N LYS A 134 -4.66 27.62 17.06
CA LYS A 134 -4.73 28.98 16.53
C LYS A 134 -5.26 28.93 15.10
N LEU A 135 -6.14 29.85 14.73
CA LEU A 135 -6.53 30.14 13.35
C LEU A 135 -6.08 31.58 13.03
N TYR A 136 -5.10 31.73 12.14
CA TYR A 136 -4.45 33.02 11.84
C TYR A 136 -3.90 33.76 13.09
N GLY A 137 -3.81 33.12 14.26
CA GLY A 137 -3.41 33.75 15.52
C GLY A 137 -4.54 33.99 16.53
N SER A 138 -5.80 33.75 16.16
CA SER A 138 -6.91 33.68 17.11
C SER A 138 -6.98 32.31 17.77
N ASP A 139 -7.04 32.27 19.10
CA ASP A 139 -7.21 31.03 19.84
C ASP A 139 -8.60 30.41 19.57
N VAL A 140 -8.61 29.12 19.27
CA VAL A 140 -9.81 28.30 19.09
C VAL A 140 -9.58 26.93 19.73
N THR A 141 -10.65 26.22 20.07
CA THR A 141 -10.54 24.94 20.77
C THR A 141 -11.35 23.87 20.06
N PHE A 142 -10.69 22.76 19.76
CA PHE A 142 -11.35 21.56 19.26
C PHE A 142 -11.50 20.54 20.40
N LYS A 143 -12.69 19.98 20.55
CA LYS A 143 -12.99 18.94 21.54
C LYS A 143 -13.56 17.72 20.82
N PRO A 144 -12.75 16.67 20.61
CA PRO A 144 -13.27 15.38 20.17
C PRO A 144 -14.40 14.92 21.09
N LYS A 145 -15.50 14.44 20.54
CA LYS A 145 -16.67 14.01 21.30
C LYS A 145 -16.50 12.63 21.92
N LYS A 146 -15.84 11.72 21.20
CA LYS A 146 -15.59 10.35 21.61
C LYS A 146 -14.24 9.88 21.07
N VAL A 147 -13.32 9.58 21.97
CA VAL A 147 -12.00 9.02 21.69
C VAL A 147 -11.94 7.60 22.23
N LEU A 148 -11.93 6.63 21.31
CA LEU A 148 -11.80 5.22 21.64
C LEU A 148 -10.35 4.78 21.64
N LYS A 149 -10.06 3.72 22.41
CA LYS A 149 -8.76 3.07 22.39
C LYS A 149 -8.53 2.41 21.04
N ASP A 150 -7.50 2.87 20.35
CA ASP A 150 -6.94 2.23 19.15
C ASP A 150 -7.91 2.09 17.95
N GLU A 151 -9.04 2.79 18.00
CA GLU A 151 -10.13 2.70 17.03
C GLU A 151 -10.85 4.04 16.81
N VAL A 152 -11.46 4.17 15.64
CA VAL A 152 -12.47 5.16 15.26
C VAL A 152 -13.68 4.41 14.71
N GLU A 153 -14.88 4.73 15.19
CA GLU A 153 -16.12 4.07 14.75
C GLU A 153 -16.57 4.55 13.37
N THR A 154 -17.14 3.64 12.57
CA THR A 154 -17.82 4.02 11.32
C THR A 154 -19.21 4.53 11.63
N ILE A 155 -19.51 5.76 11.23
CA ILE A 155 -20.85 6.36 11.37
C ILE A 155 -21.53 6.35 10.01
N TYR A 156 -22.70 5.73 9.93
CA TYR A 156 -23.51 5.63 8.71
C TYR A 156 -24.65 6.66 8.71
N SER A 157 -25.22 6.92 7.52
CA SER A 157 -26.58 7.43 7.41
C SER A 157 -27.60 6.41 7.94
N GLU A 158 -28.82 6.88 8.23
CA GLU A 158 -29.91 6.03 8.76
C GLU A 158 -30.24 4.85 7.82
N ASP A 159 -30.25 5.11 6.50
CA ASP A 159 -30.47 4.10 5.46
C ASP A 159 -29.25 3.18 5.20
N LYS A 160 -28.12 3.41 5.89
CA LYS A 160 -26.84 2.69 5.77
C LYS A 160 -26.25 2.70 4.35
N LYS A 161 -26.68 3.61 3.46
CA LYS A 161 -26.14 3.76 2.11
C LYS A 161 -24.96 4.72 2.04
N LYS A 162 -24.76 5.56 3.07
CA LYS A 162 -23.70 6.57 3.12
C LYS A 162 -22.87 6.42 4.38
N ILE A 163 -21.58 6.65 4.27
CA ILE A 163 -20.70 6.81 5.43
C ILE A 163 -20.55 8.31 5.71
N LYS A 164 -20.86 8.72 6.94
CA LYS A 164 -20.63 10.09 7.45
C LYS A 164 -19.23 10.23 8.03
N GLN A 165 -18.74 9.20 8.73
CA GLN A 165 -17.39 9.11 9.29
C GLN A 165 -16.81 7.73 9.00
N ILE A 166 -15.64 7.67 8.39
CA ILE A 166 -14.92 6.41 8.17
C ILE A 166 -14.37 5.91 9.50
N GLY A 167 -14.68 4.68 9.86
CA GLY A 167 -14.05 3.99 10.97
C GLY A 167 -12.80 3.23 10.54
N TYR A 168 -11.81 3.20 11.43
CA TYR A 168 -10.52 2.58 11.20
C TYR A 168 -9.86 2.29 12.54
N LYS A 169 -8.96 1.31 12.56
CA LYS A 169 -8.31 0.86 13.80
C LYS A 169 -6.86 0.49 13.59
N THR A 170 -6.07 0.58 14.66
CA THR A 170 -4.72 0.06 14.65
C THR A 170 -4.79 -1.46 14.74
N ASN A 171 -4.02 -2.16 13.91
CA ASN A 171 -3.72 -3.57 14.13
C ASN A 171 -2.23 -3.70 14.43
N VAL A 172 -1.95 -4.34 15.55
CA VAL A 172 -0.60 -4.66 15.97
C VAL A 172 -0.27 -6.07 15.47
N ILE A 173 0.66 -6.14 14.53
CA ILE A 173 1.21 -7.38 13.99
C ILE A 173 2.54 -7.61 14.68
N ILE A 174 2.60 -8.70 15.43
CA ILE A 174 3.83 -9.17 16.06
C ILE A 174 4.45 -10.20 15.14
N LYS A 175 5.69 -9.96 14.71
CA LYS A 175 6.52 -10.94 14.03
C LYS A 175 7.66 -11.34 14.93
N GLU A 176 7.92 -12.63 15.02
CA GLU A 176 9.10 -13.17 15.70
C GLU A 176 10.06 -13.66 14.62
N THR A 177 11.28 -13.17 14.66
CA THR A 177 12.35 -13.54 13.74
C THR A 177 13.55 -14.01 14.54
N TYR A 178 14.12 -15.14 14.16
CA TYR A 178 15.37 -15.59 14.76
C TYR A 178 16.53 -14.79 14.15
N ASN A 179 17.20 -14.00 14.97
CA ASN A 179 18.43 -13.32 14.56
C ASN A 179 19.60 -14.31 14.69
N ASN A 180 20.17 -14.69 13.54
CA ASN A 180 21.28 -15.65 13.46
C ASN A 180 22.58 -15.10 14.08
N GLU A 181 22.79 -13.78 14.09
CA GLU A 181 23.98 -13.15 14.67
C GLU A 181 23.90 -13.13 16.19
N THR A 182 22.74 -12.76 16.75
CA THR A 182 22.54 -12.68 18.20
C THR A 182 22.07 -14.00 18.82
N ARG A 183 21.71 -14.99 17.98
CA ARG A 183 21.14 -16.29 18.35
C ARG A 183 19.89 -16.17 19.23
N LYS A 184 19.08 -15.14 19.01
CA LYS A 184 17.88 -14.83 19.80
C LYS A 184 16.68 -14.58 18.91
N ASN A 185 15.50 -14.86 19.43
CA ASN A 185 14.25 -14.41 18.82
C ASN A 185 14.10 -12.91 19.06
N GLU A 186 14.00 -12.15 17.98
CA GLU A 186 13.66 -10.74 17.98
C GLU A 186 12.20 -10.56 17.61
N LYS A 187 11.51 -9.73 18.40
CA LYS A 187 10.11 -9.41 18.19
C LYS A 187 10.01 -8.08 17.47
N ILE A 188 9.51 -8.10 16.24
CA ILE A 188 9.20 -6.90 15.47
C ILE A 188 7.71 -6.63 15.61
N THR A 189 7.37 -5.50 16.23
CA THR A 189 5.99 -5.00 16.27
C THR A 189 5.79 -4.07 15.08
N LEU A 190 4.91 -4.47 14.17
CA LEU A 190 4.43 -3.65 13.07
C LEU A 190 3.02 -3.17 13.41
N THR A 191 2.76 -1.88 13.23
CA THR A 191 1.41 -1.34 13.35
C THR A 191 0.95 -0.90 11.98
N ASN A 192 -0.24 -1.35 11.56
CA ASN A 192 -0.95 -0.77 10.44
C ASN A 192 -2.26 -0.15 10.93
N ILE A 193 -2.79 0.80 10.18
CA ILE A 193 -4.06 1.47 10.47
C ILE A 193 -5.00 1.13 9.34
N LYS A 194 -5.87 0.16 9.61
CA LYS A 194 -6.78 -0.45 8.64
C LYS A 194 -8.15 0.20 8.74
N ILE A 195 -8.74 0.52 7.59
CA ILE A 195 -10.15 0.89 7.52
C ILE A 195 -11.05 -0.28 7.96
N ASN A 196 -12.13 0.01 8.68
CA ASN A 196 -13.13 -1.00 9.00
C ASN A 196 -13.84 -1.44 7.72
N LYS A 197 -14.17 -2.74 7.59
CA LYS A 197 -14.93 -3.27 6.44
C LYS A 197 -16.21 -2.47 6.27
N ILE A 198 -16.42 -1.95 5.06
CA ILE A 198 -17.59 -1.15 4.70
C ILE A 198 -18.73 -2.10 4.34
N LYS A 199 -19.95 -1.75 4.77
CA LYS A 199 -21.15 -2.51 4.41
C LYS A 199 -21.35 -2.52 2.90
N ASP A 200 -21.75 -3.68 2.37
CA ASP A 200 -21.93 -3.94 0.94
C ASP A 200 -22.95 -3.00 0.25
N SER A 201 -23.87 -2.41 1.02
CA SER A 201 -24.90 -1.46 0.56
C SER A 201 -24.43 -0.02 0.40
N VAL A 202 -23.19 0.30 0.79
CA VAL A 202 -22.69 1.69 0.74
C VAL A 202 -22.44 2.13 -0.70
N THR A 203 -22.95 3.32 -1.02
CA THR A 203 -22.87 3.97 -2.35
C THR A 203 -22.26 5.37 -2.27
N GLU A 204 -21.95 5.88 -1.08
CA GLU A 204 -21.31 7.18 -0.89
C GLU A 204 -20.40 7.14 0.34
N VAL A 205 -19.16 7.59 0.17
CA VAL A 205 -18.16 7.73 1.25
C VAL A 205 -17.82 9.21 1.47
N PRO A 206 -17.21 9.58 2.61
CA PRO A 206 -16.66 10.92 2.78
C PRO A 206 -15.64 11.25 1.69
N LYS A 207 -15.56 12.54 1.33
CA LYS A 207 -14.67 13.04 0.27
C LYS A 207 -13.20 12.74 0.54
N HIS A 208 -12.79 12.81 1.79
CA HIS A 208 -11.41 12.59 2.20
C HIS A 208 -11.28 11.27 2.94
N LEU A 209 -10.21 10.54 2.59
CA LEU A 209 -9.74 9.41 3.37
C LEU A 209 -8.93 9.94 4.57
N PRO A 210 -9.17 9.44 5.80
CA PRO A 210 -8.36 9.81 6.96
C PRO A 210 -6.87 9.57 6.73
N LEU A 211 -6.04 10.57 7.05
CA LEU A 211 -4.61 10.61 6.71
C LEU A 211 -3.80 9.48 7.34
N LYS A 212 -4.23 8.96 8.48
CA LYS A 212 -3.52 7.90 9.21
C LYS A 212 -3.73 6.50 8.63
N ILE A 213 -4.74 6.31 7.77
CA ILE A 213 -5.00 5.01 7.16
C ILE A 213 -3.85 4.68 6.20
N ASP A 214 -3.29 3.47 6.38
CA ASP A 214 -2.27 2.90 5.50
C ASP A 214 -2.68 1.53 4.93
N SER A 215 -3.89 1.07 5.25
CA SER A 215 -4.43 -0.18 4.75
C SER A 215 -5.91 -0.06 4.38
N LEU A 216 -6.22 -0.42 3.12
CA LEU A 216 -7.57 -0.59 2.60
C LEU A 216 -7.99 -2.06 2.58
N THR A 217 -7.29 -2.93 3.31
CA THR A 217 -7.59 -4.37 3.32
C THR A 217 -9.09 -4.61 3.56
N GLU A 218 -9.73 -5.32 2.62
CA GLU A 218 -11.16 -5.71 2.66
C GLU A 218 -12.15 -4.54 2.72
N ALA A 219 -11.73 -3.30 2.43
CA ALA A 219 -12.56 -2.11 2.64
C ALA A 219 -13.93 -2.22 1.97
N PHE A 220 -13.99 -2.66 0.72
CA PHE A 220 -15.21 -2.78 -0.09
C PHE A 220 -15.47 -4.22 -0.54
N GLN A 221 -14.98 -5.21 0.20
CA GLN A 221 -15.21 -6.61 -0.10
C GLN A 221 -16.72 -6.88 -0.16
N GLN A 222 -17.17 -7.56 -1.22
CA GLN A 222 -18.56 -7.89 -1.53
C GLN A 222 -19.46 -6.68 -1.78
N SER A 223 -18.90 -5.49 -2.06
CA SER A 223 -19.69 -4.32 -2.39
C SER A 223 -20.67 -4.59 -3.54
N LYS A 224 -21.93 -4.18 -3.34
CA LYS A 224 -22.99 -4.26 -4.35
C LYS A 224 -23.05 -3.02 -5.22
N ALA A 225 -22.25 -2.00 -4.91
CA ALA A 225 -22.26 -0.73 -5.62
C ALA A 225 -21.43 -0.81 -6.91
N LYS A 226 -22.04 -0.40 -8.03
CA LYS A 226 -21.30 -0.17 -9.29
C LYS A 226 -20.38 1.04 -9.20
N ILE A 227 -20.88 2.11 -8.58
CA ILE A 227 -20.21 3.39 -8.33
C ILE A 227 -20.40 3.73 -6.85
N ILE A 228 -19.32 4.13 -6.19
CA ILE A 228 -19.28 4.66 -4.84
C ILE A 228 -18.88 6.13 -4.95
N LYS A 229 -19.84 7.01 -4.70
CA LYS A 229 -19.64 8.47 -4.80
C LYS A 229 -18.53 8.94 -3.86
N ASN A 230 -17.70 9.83 -4.38
CA ASN A 230 -16.52 10.44 -3.77
C ASN A 230 -15.27 9.55 -3.66
N LEU A 231 -15.35 8.27 -4.02
CA LEU A 231 -14.23 7.33 -3.90
C LEU A 231 -13.03 7.73 -4.78
N GLU A 232 -13.29 8.34 -5.92
CA GLU A 232 -12.30 8.87 -6.86
C GLU A 232 -11.45 10.01 -6.28
N ASN A 233 -11.93 10.67 -5.23
CA ASN A 233 -11.27 11.80 -4.57
C ASN A 233 -10.34 11.38 -3.43
N TRP A 234 -10.34 10.10 -3.05
CA TRP A 234 -9.51 9.62 -1.95
C TRP A 234 -8.02 9.78 -2.26
N ASN A 235 -7.31 10.46 -1.36
CA ASN A 235 -5.86 10.53 -1.41
C ASN A 235 -5.25 9.24 -0.84
N THR A 236 -4.91 8.30 -1.73
CA THR A 236 -4.38 6.98 -1.35
C THR A 236 -2.86 6.95 -1.16
N LYS A 237 -2.17 8.10 -1.14
CA LYS A 237 -0.70 8.14 -1.09
C LYS A 237 -0.08 7.41 0.11
N ASN A 238 -0.81 7.28 1.22
CA ASN A 238 -0.32 6.63 2.44
C ASN A 238 -0.60 5.12 2.46
N ILE A 239 -1.38 4.60 1.50
CA ILE A 239 -1.79 3.20 1.47
C ILE A 239 -0.62 2.30 1.08
N LYS A 240 -0.40 1.28 1.90
CA LYS A 240 0.59 0.22 1.72
C LYS A 240 -0.06 -1.13 1.37
N ASN A 241 -1.29 -1.36 1.81
CA ASN A 241 -2.01 -2.62 1.60
C ASN A 241 -3.36 -2.39 0.94
N MET A 242 -3.58 -3.06 -0.18
CA MET A 242 -4.83 -3.12 -0.95
C MET A 242 -5.28 -4.58 -1.12
N ILE A 243 -5.25 -5.34 -0.02
CA ILE A 243 -5.65 -6.75 -0.03
C ILE A 243 -7.18 -6.85 -0.12
N SER A 244 -7.72 -7.59 -1.08
CA SER A 244 -9.15 -7.89 -1.17
C SER A 244 -10.07 -6.66 -1.12
N VAL A 245 -9.61 -5.48 -1.59
CA VAL A 245 -10.38 -4.23 -1.49
C VAL A 245 -11.75 -4.36 -2.12
N PHE A 246 -11.82 -4.94 -3.33
CA PHE A 246 -13.04 -5.16 -4.11
C PHE A 246 -13.28 -6.65 -4.38
N ASP A 247 -12.73 -7.52 -3.54
CA ASP A 247 -12.98 -8.96 -3.63
C ASP A 247 -14.49 -9.24 -3.60
N SER A 248 -14.99 -10.00 -4.57
CA SER A 248 -16.39 -10.34 -4.78
C SER A 248 -17.32 -9.13 -4.98
N ALA A 249 -16.79 -7.95 -5.29
CA ALA A 249 -17.58 -6.76 -5.65
C ALA A 249 -18.05 -6.85 -7.11
N LYS A 250 -18.94 -7.81 -7.38
CA LYS A 250 -19.30 -8.26 -8.74
C LYS A 250 -19.76 -7.15 -9.69
N GLU A 251 -20.39 -6.11 -9.14
CA GLU A 251 -20.94 -4.99 -9.91
C GLU A 251 -19.98 -3.80 -10.07
N PHE A 252 -18.89 -3.78 -9.30
CA PHE A 252 -17.96 -2.65 -9.25
C PHE A 252 -17.22 -2.48 -10.59
N ASN A 253 -17.30 -1.28 -11.17
CA ASN A 253 -16.59 -0.92 -12.39
C ASN A 253 -16.32 0.60 -12.46
N GLN A 254 -16.09 1.22 -11.30
CA GLN A 254 -15.78 2.65 -11.21
C GLN A 254 -14.31 2.90 -11.56
N ASP A 255 -14.04 3.96 -12.33
CA ASP A 255 -12.68 4.42 -12.61
C ASP A 255 -11.99 4.86 -11.31
N ILE A 256 -10.88 4.19 -11.00
CA ILE A 256 -9.99 4.45 -9.86
C ILE A 256 -8.54 4.66 -10.34
N SER A 257 -8.36 5.02 -11.61
CA SER A 257 -7.05 5.30 -12.21
C SER A 257 -6.36 6.52 -11.62
N SER A 258 -7.08 7.36 -10.85
CA SER A 258 -6.55 8.51 -10.10
C SER A 258 -5.85 8.13 -8.80
N TRP A 259 -6.05 6.91 -8.29
CA TRP A 259 -5.43 6.48 -7.04
C TRP A 259 -3.91 6.45 -7.16
N ASN A 260 -3.24 7.01 -6.16
CA ASN A 260 -1.80 6.90 -6.01
C ASN A 260 -1.46 5.56 -5.33
N THR A 261 -0.79 4.67 -6.08
CA THR A 261 -0.37 3.35 -5.62
C THR A 261 1.13 3.25 -5.34
N SER A 262 1.90 4.35 -5.38
CA SER A 262 3.36 4.31 -5.33
C SER A 262 3.94 3.72 -4.05
N ASN A 263 3.18 3.72 -2.95
CA ASN A 263 3.59 3.17 -1.66
C ASN A 263 2.97 1.78 -1.37
N VAL A 264 2.16 1.25 -2.29
CA VAL A 264 1.50 -0.05 -2.12
C VAL A 264 2.52 -1.16 -2.29
N VAL A 265 2.49 -2.12 -1.37
CA VAL A 265 3.38 -3.30 -1.35
C VAL A 265 2.60 -4.58 -1.61
N ASN A 266 1.33 -4.64 -1.25
CA ASN A 266 0.49 -5.82 -1.40
C ASN A 266 -0.88 -5.47 -2.02
N MET A 267 -1.20 -6.11 -3.13
CA MET A 267 -2.47 -5.99 -3.87
C MET A 267 -3.21 -7.34 -4.01
N SER A 268 -2.88 -8.33 -3.17
CA SER A 268 -3.44 -9.67 -3.26
C SER A 268 -4.98 -9.65 -3.23
N GLY A 269 -5.61 -10.33 -4.18
CA GLY A 269 -7.06 -10.45 -4.28
C GLY A 269 -7.82 -9.15 -4.50
N MET A 270 -7.17 -8.03 -4.84
CA MET A 270 -7.80 -6.70 -4.87
C MET A 270 -9.11 -6.67 -5.69
N PHE A 271 -9.16 -7.38 -6.81
CA PHE A 271 -10.32 -7.50 -7.70
C PHE A 271 -10.76 -8.96 -7.90
N LYS A 272 -10.43 -9.85 -6.96
CA LYS A 272 -10.88 -11.24 -7.01
C LYS A 272 -12.39 -11.29 -7.16
N ASP A 273 -12.93 -12.06 -8.10
CA ASP A 273 -14.36 -12.17 -8.39
C ASP A 273 -15.10 -10.84 -8.64
N ALA A 274 -14.38 -9.76 -8.99
CA ALA A 274 -14.96 -8.48 -9.42
C ALA A 274 -15.39 -8.57 -10.90
N ILE A 275 -16.41 -9.40 -11.15
CA ILE A 275 -16.85 -9.86 -12.47
C ILE A 275 -16.90 -8.75 -13.54
N LYS A 276 -17.45 -7.57 -13.22
CA LYS A 276 -17.65 -6.46 -14.17
C LYS A 276 -16.47 -5.48 -14.26
N PHE A 277 -15.44 -5.63 -13.43
CA PHE A 277 -14.36 -4.66 -13.38
C PHE A 277 -13.51 -4.71 -14.66
N ASN A 278 -13.40 -3.58 -15.36
CA ASN A 278 -12.63 -3.45 -16.60
C ASN A 278 -12.16 -2.00 -16.83
N GLN A 279 -11.60 -1.37 -15.80
CA GLN A 279 -11.10 0.01 -15.86
C GLN A 279 -9.59 0.07 -16.09
N PRO A 280 -9.09 1.09 -16.81
CA PRO A 280 -7.66 1.19 -17.12
C PRO A 280 -6.81 1.43 -15.87
N LEU A 281 -5.74 0.65 -15.71
CA LEU A 281 -4.84 0.71 -14.53
C LEU A 281 -3.39 1.09 -14.87
N ASN A 282 -3.07 1.40 -16.13
CA ASN A 282 -1.71 1.74 -16.57
C ASN A 282 -1.10 2.99 -15.89
N LYS A 283 -1.92 3.83 -15.24
CA LYS A 283 -1.46 5.00 -14.47
C LYS A 283 -0.91 4.65 -13.08
N TRP A 284 -1.20 3.44 -12.59
CA TRP A 284 -0.73 3.00 -11.28
C TRP A 284 0.78 2.74 -11.28
N SER A 285 1.45 3.17 -10.22
CA SER A 285 2.84 2.78 -9.95
C SER A 285 2.84 1.51 -9.11
N VAL A 286 3.43 0.43 -9.64
CA VAL A 286 3.51 -0.87 -8.97
C VAL A 286 4.94 -1.32 -8.70
N GLU A 287 5.92 -0.40 -8.81
CA GLU A 287 7.35 -0.70 -8.66
C GLU A 287 7.74 -1.18 -7.26
N ASN A 288 6.91 -0.88 -6.25
CA ASN A 288 7.08 -1.33 -4.87
C ASN A 288 6.20 -2.52 -4.50
N VAL A 289 5.31 -2.96 -5.41
CA VAL A 289 4.42 -4.09 -5.14
C VAL A 289 5.22 -5.39 -5.20
N VAL A 290 4.97 -6.26 -4.22
CA VAL A 290 5.64 -7.55 -4.04
C VAL A 290 4.66 -8.70 -4.24
N GLU A 291 3.42 -8.52 -3.77
CA GLU A 291 2.38 -9.56 -3.76
C GLU A 291 1.17 -9.11 -4.61
N MET A 292 0.81 -9.92 -5.62
CA MET A 292 -0.39 -9.76 -6.45
C MET A 292 -1.14 -11.10 -6.60
N GLU A 293 -0.98 -12.03 -5.67
CA GLU A 293 -1.72 -13.30 -5.67
C GLU A 293 -3.23 -13.05 -5.80
N ASP A 294 -3.91 -13.80 -6.67
CA ASP A 294 -5.35 -13.71 -6.93
C ASP A 294 -5.88 -12.33 -7.38
N MET A 295 -5.04 -11.34 -7.72
CA MET A 295 -5.49 -9.95 -7.87
C MET A 295 -6.67 -9.78 -8.84
N PHE A 296 -6.69 -10.52 -9.95
CA PHE A 296 -7.79 -10.54 -10.93
C PHE A 296 -8.42 -11.93 -11.10
N ALA A 297 -8.22 -12.84 -10.16
CA ALA A 297 -8.83 -14.16 -10.23
C ALA A 297 -10.36 -14.03 -10.30
N GLY A 298 -11.02 -14.63 -11.29
CA GLY A 298 -12.48 -14.53 -11.49
C GLY A 298 -12.99 -13.16 -11.97
N ALA A 299 -12.12 -12.18 -12.22
CA ALA A 299 -12.49 -10.88 -12.82
C ALA A 299 -12.76 -11.03 -14.32
N SER A 300 -13.81 -11.75 -14.67
CA SER A 300 -14.04 -12.31 -16.01
C SER A 300 -14.19 -11.27 -17.13
N SER A 301 -14.53 -10.02 -16.83
CA SER A 301 -14.59 -8.93 -17.82
C SER A 301 -13.29 -8.15 -17.98
N PHE A 302 -12.29 -8.36 -17.12
CA PHE A 302 -11.07 -7.57 -17.11
C PHE A 302 -10.20 -7.86 -18.35
N ASN A 303 -9.93 -6.84 -19.16
CA ASN A 303 -9.15 -6.96 -20.39
C ASN A 303 -8.40 -5.65 -20.71
N GLN A 304 -7.66 -5.13 -19.73
CA GLN A 304 -6.87 -3.90 -19.90
C GLN A 304 -5.40 -4.22 -20.07
N ASP A 305 -4.72 -3.45 -20.93
CA ASP A 305 -3.26 -3.50 -21.03
C ASP A 305 -2.62 -3.03 -19.71
N LEU A 306 -1.57 -3.73 -19.29
CA LEU A 306 -0.80 -3.46 -18.07
C LEU A 306 0.70 -3.27 -18.37
N ASN A 307 1.03 -2.97 -19.62
CA ASN A 307 2.40 -2.89 -20.11
C ASN A 307 3.18 -1.66 -19.61
N LYS A 308 2.52 -0.71 -18.94
CA LYS A 308 3.19 0.43 -18.27
C LYS A 308 3.61 0.13 -16.84
N TRP A 309 3.21 -1.01 -16.29
CA TRP A 309 3.62 -1.43 -14.96
C TRP A 309 5.10 -1.81 -14.93
N LYS A 310 5.82 -1.29 -13.93
CA LYS A 310 7.19 -1.71 -13.61
C LYS A 310 7.13 -2.78 -12.53
N THR A 311 7.43 -4.03 -12.87
CA THR A 311 7.15 -5.18 -11.99
C THR A 311 8.39 -5.82 -11.35
N HIS A 312 9.56 -5.17 -11.42
CA HIS A 312 10.85 -5.71 -10.95
C HIS A 312 10.92 -6.10 -9.46
N SER A 313 9.89 -5.77 -8.67
CA SER A 313 9.78 -6.11 -7.24
C SER A 313 8.81 -7.27 -6.97
N LEU A 314 8.03 -7.69 -7.97
CA LEU A 314 7.04 -8.76 -7.82
C LEU A 314 7.73 -10.08 -7.45
N LYS A 315 7.15 -10.77 -6.49
CA LYS A 315 7.58 -12.11 -6.04
C LYS A 315 6.48 -13.15 -6.19
N ASN A 316 5.22 -12.73 -6.14
CA ASN A 316 4.09 -13.64 -6.15
C ASN A 316 2.96 -13.11 -7.05
N ILE A 317 2.66 -13.89 -8.08
CA ILE A 317 1.55 -13.69 -9.02
C ILE A 317 0.73 -14.98 -9.18
N LYS A 318 0.72 -15.82 -8.12
CA LYS A 318 -0.08 -17.04 -8.08
C LYS A 318 -1.53 -16.69 -8.39
N GLN A 319 -2.14 -17.46 -9.31
CA GLN A 319 -3.55 -17.30 -9.70
C GLN A 319 -3.95 -15.88 -10.17
N MET A 320 -2.99 -15.03 -10.57
CA MET A 320 -3.19 -13.62 -10.92
C MET A 320 -4.40 -13.37 -11.84
N PHE A 321 -4.54 -14.20 -12.88
CA PHE A 321 -5.61 -14.14 -13.88
C PHE A 321 -6.40 -15.45 -13.97
N TRP A 322 -6.41 -16.26 -12.90
CA TRP A 322 -7.18 -17.51 -12.87
C TRP A 322 -8.67 -17.21 -13.12
N GLU A 323 -9.30 -17.87 -14.10
CA GLU A 323 -10.71 -17.61 -14.51
C GLU A 323 -11.01 -16.18 -14.99
N ALA A 324 -10.00 -15.35 -15.28
CA ALA A 324 -10.18 -14.05 -15.94
C ALA A 324 -10.43 -14.26 -17.45
N THR A 325 -11.60 -14.81 -17.80
CA THR A 325 -11.87 -15.38 -19.13
C THR A 325 -11.69 -14.42 -20.31
N SER A 326 -11.95 -13.12 -20.13
CA SER A 326 -11.75 -12.10 -21.17
C SER A 326 -10.32 -11.54 -21.24
N PHE A 327 -9.46 -11.87 -20.28
CA PHE A 327 -8.16 -11.24 -20.16
C PHE A 327 -7.25 -11.58 -21.35
N ASN A 328 -6.88 -10.54 -22.10
CA ASN A 328 -5.88 -10.57 -23.16
C ASN A 328 -5.16 -9.21 -23.21
N GLY A 329 -4.95 -8.56 -22.07
CA GLY A 329 -4.22 -7.30 -21.96
C GLY A 329 -2.71 -7.52 -22.08
N ASP A 330 -2.00 -6.57 -22.69
CA ASP A 330 -0.55 -6.63 -22.85
C ASP A 330 0.19 -6.59 -21.50
N ILE A 331 0.96 -7.65 -21.23
CA ILE A 331 1.85 -7.84 -20.08
C ILE A 331 3.27 -8.24 -20.51
N SER A 332 3.60 -8.04 -21.79
CA SER A 332 4.87 -8.46 -22.38
C SER A 332 6.10 -7.78 -21.76
N THR A 333 5.89 -6.63 -21.12
CA THR A 333 6.94 -5.81 -20.47
C THR A 333 7.20 -6.17 -19.01
N TRP A 334 6.44 -7.10 -18.43
CA TRP A 334 6.62 -7.48 -17.03
C TRP A 334 7.98 -8.16 -16.82
N ASP A 335 8.73 -7.64 -15.84
CA ASP A 335 9.84 -8.32 -15.21
C ASP A 335 9.29 -9.29 -14.16
N VAL A 336 9.45 -10.60 -14.40
CA VAL A 336 9.07 -11.69 -13.49
C VAL A 336 10.29 -12.43 -12.94
N SER A 337 11.50 -11.87 -13.10
CA SER A 337 12.76 -12.51 -12.71
C SER A 337 12.86 -12.86 -11.22
N LYS A 338 12.07 -12.22 -10.35
CA LYS A 338 12.01 -12.50 -8.90
C LYS A 338 10.83 -13.36 -8.47
N VAL A 339 9.93 -13.71 -9.40
CA VAL A 339 8.78 -14.56 -9.14
C VAL A 339 9.24 -16.01 -9.00
N THR A 340 8.67 -16.73 -8.03
CA THR A 340 9.03 -18.13 -7.77
C THR A 340 7.95 -19.13 -8.21
N THR A 341 6.74 -18.66 -8.53
CA THR A 341 5.61 -19.53 -8.90
C THR A 341 4.71 -18.88 -9.95
N LEU A 342 4.25 -19.68 -10.91
CA LEU A 342 3.19 -19.37 -11.87
C LEU A 342 1.96 -20.28 -11.66
N TYR A 343 1.79 -20.80 -10.45
CA TYR A 343 0.68 -21.69 -10.10
C TYR A 343 -0.67 -21.09 -10.54
N ASN A 344 -1.35 -21.76 -11.47
CA ASN A 344 -2.64 -21.38 -12.04
C ASN A 344 -2.74 -19.92 -12.55
N SER A 345 -1.62 -19.23 -12.83
CA SER A 345 -1.64 -17.78 -13.10
C SER A 345 -2.50 -17.38 -14.31
N PHE A 346 -2.65 -18.25 -15.30
CA PHE A 346 -3.53 -18.08 -16.47
C PHE A 346 -4.50 -19.24 -16.68
N ALA A 347 -4.70 -20.09 -15.66
CA ALA A 347 -5.66 -21.17 -15.76
C ALA A 347 -7.05 -20.60 -16.07
N ASP A 348 -7.79 -21.19 -17.01
CA ASP A 348 -9.12 -20.72 -17.44
C ASP A 348 -9.19 -19.26 -17.97
N ALA A 349 -8.05 -18.58 -18.19
CA ALA A 349 -8.01 -17.31 -18.91
C ALA A 349 -8.20 -17.57 -20.42
N THR A 350 -9.41 -17.95 -20.82
CA THR A 350 -9.70 -18.57 -22.11
C THR A 350 -9.34 -17.71 -23.33
N SER A 351 -9.31 -16.37 -23.18
CA SER A 351 -8.96 -15.42 -24.24
C SER A 351 -7.47 -15.05 -24.28
N PHE A 352 -6.68 -15.46 -23.29
CA PHE A 352 -5.29 -15.01 -23.15
C PHE A 352 -4.39 -15.60 -24.24
N ASN A 353 -3.74 -14.73 -25.03
CA ASN A 353 -2.79 -15.12 -26.07
C ASN A 353 -1.70 -14.05 -26.30
N ARG A 354 -1.25 -13.36 -25.25
CA ARG A 354 -0.18 -12.36 -25.36
C ARG A 354 1.19 -13.00 -25.34
N ASP A 355 2.09 -12.46 -26.16
CA ASP A 355 3.48 -12.90 -26.22
C ASP A 355 4.21 -12.55 -24.91
N ILE A 356 4.56 -13.60 -24.18
CA ILE A 356 5.34 -13.58 -22.94
C ILE A 356 6.62 -14.42 -23.09
N SER A 357 7.03 -14.74 -24.33
CA SER A 357 8.23 -15.52 -24.64
C SER A 357 9.53 -14.89 -24.09
N LYS A 358 9.50 -13.57 -23.84
CA LYS A 358 10.62 -12.77 -23.32
C LYS A 358 10.71 -12.70 -21.79
N TRP A 359 9.75 -13.28 -21.06
CA TRP A 359 9.80 -13.32 -19.60
C TRP A 359 11.00 -14.14 -19.10
N ASP A 360 11.75 -13.60 -18.15
CA ASP A 360 12.76 -14.37 -17.42
C ASP A 360 12.10 -15.22 -16.33
N VAL A 361 11.89 -16.50 -16.65
CA VAL A 361 11.28 -17.48 -15.74
C VAL A 361 12.30 -18.34 -14.98
N SER A 362 13.59 -17.96 -15.00
CA SER A 362 14.69 -18.79 -14.50
C SER A 362 14.67 -19.04 -12.98
N ASN A 363 13.88 -18.28 -12.22
CA ASN A 363 13.68 -18.44 -10.78
C ASN A 363 12.38 -19.16 -10.38
N ILE A 364 11.53 -19.53 -11.35
CA ILE A 364 10.27 -20.21 -11.07
C ILE A 364 10.51 -21.69 -10.76
N THR A 365 9.90 -22.18 -9.68
CA THR A 365 9.98 -23.58 -9.24
C THR A 365 8.66 -24.33 -9.42
N ASN A 366 7.53 -23.62 -9.44
CA ASN A 366 6.20 -24.21 -9.60
C ASN A 366 5.46 -23.56 -10.79
N MET A 367 5.08 -24.37 -11.77
CA MET A 367 4.27 -24.02 -12.94
C MET A 367 3.02 -24.91 -13.06
N GLU A 368 2.52 -25.43 -11.94
CA GLU A 368 1.30 -26.25 -11.96
C GLU A 368 0.12 -25.43 -12.48
N GLY A 369 -0.56 -25.99 -13.49
CA GLY A 369 -1.76 -25.44 -14.09
C GLY A 369 -1.61 -24.09 -14.78
N THR A 370 -0.39 -23.58 -15.00
CA THR A 370 -0.16 -22.20 -15.48
C THR A 370 -1.04 -21.78 -16.65
N PHE A 371 -1.20 -22.63 -17.67
CA PHE A 371 -2.05 -22.42 -18.86
C PHE A 371 -3.17 -23.48 -18.98
N GLY A 372 -3.53 -24.16 -17.89
CA GLY A 372 -4.62 -25.14 -17.92
C GLY A 372 -5.92 -24.48 -18.42
N ARG A 373 -6.51 -25.00 -19.49
CA ARG A 373 -7.73 -24.47 -20.13
C ARG A 373 -7.61 -23.02 -20.64
N ALA A 374 -6.41 -22.49 -20.85
CA ALA A 374 -6.19 -21.19 -21.51
C ALA A 374 -6.39 -21.30 -23.04
N LYS A 375 -7.64 -21.51 -23.47
CA LYS A 375 -8.01 -22.01 -24.81
C LYS A 375 -7.40 -21.26 -25.99
N ALA A 376 -7.19 -19.95 -25.89
CA ALA A 376 -6.62 -19.15 -26.98
C ALA A 376 -5.08 -19.16 -27.03
N PHE A 377 -4.41 -19.64 -25.99
CA PHE A 377 -2.96 -19.50 -25.84
C PHE A 377 -2.20 -20.38 -26.85
N ASP A 378 -1.40 -19.73 -27.70
CA ASP A 378 -0.68 -20.39 -28.79
C ASP A 378 0.74 -19.81 -29.02
N GLN A 379 1.31 -19.19 -27.98
CA GLN A 379 2.64 -18.57 -28.03
C GLN A 379 3.77 -19.59 -27.96
N ASN A 380 4.93 -19.23 -28.51
CA ASN A 380 6.13 -20.05 -28.44
C ASN A 380 6.92 -19.73 -27.15
N LEU A 381 7.05 -20.72 -26.26
CA LEU A 381 7.75 -20.63 -24.98
C LEU A 381 9.03 -21.49 -24.95
N ASN A 382 9.50 -21.99 -26.09
CA ASN A 382 10.65 -22.90 -26.15
C ASN A 382 11.98 -22.29 -25.62
N SER A 383 12.04 -20.96 -25.55
CA SER A 383 13.17 -20.17 -25.04
C SER A 383 13.19 -20.03 -23.52
N TRP A 384 12.11 -20.38 -22.82
CA TRP A 384 12.04 -20.23 -21.37
C TRP A 384 13.03 -21.16 -20.65
N ASN A 385 13.83 -20.59 -19.76
CA ASN A 385 14.71 -21.36 -18.87
C ASN A 385 13.90 -21.91 -17.69
N VAL A 386 13.57 -23.21 -17.75
CA VAL A 386 12.77 -23.91 -16.73
C VAL A 386 13.61 -24.87 -15.86
N GLU A 387 14.92 -24.67 -15.76
CA GLU A 387 15.83 -25.61 -15.06
C GLU A 387 15.53 -25.82 -13.58
N LYS A 388 14.89 -24.84 -12.93
CA LYS A 388 14.49 -24.87 -11.51
C LYS A 388 13.07 -25.37 -11.28
N VAL A 389 12.29 -25.61 -12.34
CA VAL A 389 10.91 -26.08 -12.21
C VAL A 389 10.89 -27.52 -11.70
N THR A 390 10.30 -27.72 -10.53
CA THR A 390 10.12 -29.03 -9.89
C THR A 390 8.69 -29.54 -9.97
N THR A 391 7.72 -28.67 -10.29
CA THR A 391 6.30 -29.03 -10.36
C THR A 391 5.65 -28.35 -11.55
N ASN A 392 5.05 -29.13 -12.45
CA ASN A 392 4.41 -28.66 -13.69
C ASN A 392 3.15 -29.48 -14.07
N ARG A 393 2.50 -30.11 -13.08
CA ARG A 393 1.23 -30.81 -13.29
C ARG A 393 0.22 -29.88 -13.97
N ASN A 394 -0.57 -30.37 -14.92
CA ASN A 394 -1.60 -29.64 -15.62
C ASN A 394 -1.12 -28.37 -16.37
N PHE A 395 0.19 -28.18 -16.59
CA PHE A 395 0.77 -26.94 -17.13
C PHE A 395 0.00 -26.35 -18.31
N ASN A 396 -0.39 -27.20 -19.27
CA ASN A 396 -1.13 -26.86 -20.49
C ASN A 396 -2.32 -27.82 -20.69
N LYS A 397 -2.96 -28.24 -19.59
CA LYS A 397 -4.14 -29.13 -19.62
C LYS A 397 -5.21 -28.57 -20.56
N ASP A 398 -5.79 -29.43 -21.39
CA ASP A 398 -6.84 -29.11 -22.37
C ASP A 398 -6.44 -28.12 -23.50
N ILE A 399 -5.14 -27.86 -23.69
CA ILE A 399 -4.59 -27.06 -24.81
C ILE A 399 -3.29 -27.65 -25.40
N THR A 400 -3.09 -28.97 -25.26
CA THR A 400 -1.84 -29.66 -25.61
C THR A 400 -1.57 -29.71 -27.13
N ASP A 401 -2.61 -29.56 -27.94
CA ASP A 401 -2.56 -29.43 -29.40
C ASP A 401 -1.92 -28.09 -29.83
N LYS A 402 -2.28 -27.00 -29.14
CA LYS A 402 -1.77 -25.65 -29.38
C LYS A 402 -0.40 -25.44 -28.78
N LEU A 403 -0.27 -25.67 -27.46
CA LEU A 403 1.00 -25.57 -26.76
C LEU A 403 1.70 -26.94 -26.75
N ASN A 404 2.19 -27.34 -27.93
CA ASN A 404 2.83 -28.62 -28.20
C ASN A 404 4.37 -28.57 -28.10
N GLY A 405 5.04 -29.70 -28.35
CA GLY A 405 6.48 -29.89 -28.12
C GLY A 405 7.42 -28.86 -28.77
N ASN A 406 7.05 -28.26 -29.90
CA ASN A 406 7.89 -27.24 -30.56
C ASN A 406 7.79 -25.85 -29.88
N LYS A 407 6.70 -25.63 -29.14
CA LYS A 407 6.40 -24.39 -28.42
C LYS A 407 6.59 -24.52 -26.91
N LEU A 408 6.68 -25.74 -26.38
CA LEU A 408 6.88 -26.01 -24.97
C LEU A 408 8.34 -25.75 -24.54
N PRO A 409 8.55 -25.24 -23.31
CA PRO A 409 9.87 -25.25 -22.71
C PRO A 409 10.33 -26.67 -22.37
N LYS A 410 11.64 -26.86 -22.29
CA LYS A 410 12.25 -28.17 -22.02
C LYS A 410 12.30 -28.44 -20.50
N PHE A 411 11.22 -28.95 -19.94
CA PHE A 411 11.16 -29.33 -18.52
C PHE A 411 12.05 -30.54 -18.19
N LYS A 412 12.64 -30.55 -16.99
CA LYS A 412 13.34 -31.73 -16.44
C LYS A 412 12.38 -32.82 -15.95
N VAL A 413 11.21 -32.41 -15.46
CA VAL A 413 10.13 -33.29 -15.02
C VAL A 413 9.05 -33.36 -16.09
N GLN A 414 8.55 -34.57 -16.39
CA GLN A 414 7.48 -34.75 -17.36
C GLN A 414 6.19 -34.10 -16.86
N ILE A 415 5.48 -33.41 -17.75
CA ILE A 415 4.15 -32.87 -17.46
C ILE A 415 3.18 -34.02 -17.20
N THR A 416 2.39 -33.92 -16.12
CA THR A 416 1.34 -34.88 -15.73
C THR A 416 -0.04 -34.19 -15.78
N TYR A 417 -1.13 -34.89 -16.13
CA TYR A 417 -2.46 -34.31 -16.40
C TYR A 417 -3.61 -34.88 -15.57
#